data_AF-A0A937ME84-F1
#
_entry.id   AF-A0A937ME84-F1
#
_cell.length_a   1.000
_cell.length_b   1.000
_cell.length_c   1.000
_cell.angle_alpha   90.00
_cell.angle_beta   90.00
_cell.angle_gamma   90.00
#
_symmetry.space_group_name_H-M   'P 1'
#
loop_
_entity.id
_entity.type
_entity.pdbx_description
1 polymer ?
#
loop_
_entity_poly.entity_id
_entity_poly.type
_entity_poly.pdbx_seq_one_letter_code
_entity_poly.pdbx_strand_id
1 'polypeptide(L)' 'MKADDVTLDLLFNKARTRNGWTDQPLPEGMLEDIWNLTRMAPTSANCSPARIVFVTSDAAKEKLRPAL' A
#
# COMPACT_ATOMS: atom_id res chain seq x y z
N MET A 1 16.26 16.62 -10.74
CA MET A 1 16.92 15.89 -9.62
C MET A 1 16.57 14.42 -9.77
N LYS A 2 17.53 13.51 -9.57
CA LYS A 2 17.33 12.06 -9.62
C LYS A 2 17.37 11.52 -8.18
N ALA A 3 16.51 10.58 -7.83
CA ALA A 3 16.61 9.86 -6.57
C ALA A 3 17.93 9.09 -6.48
N ASP A 4 18.44 8.88 -5.27
CA ASP A 4 19.63 8.04 -5.07
C ASP A 4 19.37 6.59 -5.47
N ASP A 5 20.45 5.84 -5.66
CA ASP A 5 20.36 4.46 -6.14
C ASP A 5 19.68 3.54 -5.11
N VAL A 6 19.78 3.86 -3.80
CA VAL A 6 19.11 3.09 -2.73
C VAL A 6 17.59 3.18 -2.85
N THR A 7 17.08 4.39 -3.09
CA THR A 7 15.66 4.67 -3.27
C THR A 7 15.14 4.03 -4.55
N LEU A 8 15.90 4.13 -5.64
CA LEU A 8 15.53 3.51 -6.92
C LEU A 8 15.53 1.99 -6.85
N ASP A 9 16.47 1.40 -6.11
CA ASP A 9 16.50 -0.03 -5.86
C ASP A 9 15.30 -0.49 -5.03
N LEU A 10 14.98 0.23 -3.95
CA LEU A 10 13.86 -0.07 -3.07
C LEU A 10 12.51 -0.04 -3.82
N LEU A 11 12.29 0.97 -4.65
CA LEU A 11 10.99 1.21 -5.28
C LEU A 11 10.84 0.52 -6.64
N PHE A 12 11.92 0.37 -7.42
CA PHE A 12 11.82 -0.01 -8.85
C PHE A 12 12.73 -1.15 -9.27
N ASN A 13 14.05 -1.07 -9.05
CA ASN A 13 14.97 -2.05 -9.65
C ASN A 13 14.88 -3.43 -8.98
N LYS A 14 14.80 -3.45 -7.65
CA LYS A 14 14.80 -4.67 -6.83
C LYS A 14 13.43 -5.03 -6.26
N ALA A 15 12.45 -4.12 -6.31
CA ALA A 15 11.08 -4.39 -5.89
C ALA A 15 10.47 -5.56 -6.68
N ARG A 16 9.87 -6.54 -5.98
CA ARG A 16 9.20 -7.71 -6.58
C ARG A 16 7.91 -8.02 -5.83
N THR A 17 6.94 -8.61 -6.52
CA THR A 17 5.69 -9.09 -5.90
C THR A 17 5.99 -10.11 -4.81
N ARG A 18 5.48 -9.88 -3.60
CA ARG A 18 5.65 -10.76 -2.45
C ARG A 18 4.45 -11.69 -2.31
N ASN A 19 4.69 -13.01 -2.40
CA ASN A 19 3.63 -14.02 -2.27
C ASN A 19 3.44 -14.55 -0.84
N GLY A 20 4.37 -14.26 0.08
CA GLY A 20 4.33 -14.76 1.46
C GLY A 20 4.52 -13.65 2.48
N TRP A 21 3.63 -13.61 3.46
CA TRP A 21 3.59 -12.61 4.55
C TRP A 21 3.72 -13.32 5.90
N THR A 22 4.25 -12.61 6.89
CA THR A 22 4.29 -13.06 8.29
C THR A 22 3.02 -12.63 9.01
N ASP A 23 2.68 -13.29 10.12
CA ASP A 23 1.55 -12.90 10.99
C ASP A 23 1.81 -11.65 11.85
N GLN A 24 2.95 -10.99 11.65
CA GLN A 24 3.30 -9.77 12.37
C GLN A 24 2.34 -8.63 11.97
N PRO A 25 1.70 -7.95 12.94
CA PRO A 25 0.83 -6.82 12.65
C PRO A 25 1.65 -5.64 12.12
N LEU A 26 1.01 -4.79 11.31
CA LEU A 26 1.60 -3.51 10.93
C LEU A 26 1.68 -2.60 12.17
N PRO A 27 2.74 -1.78 12.29
CA PRO A 27 2.80 -0.72 13.29
C PRO A 27 1.59 0.22 13.21
N GLU A 28 1.21 0.77 14.36
CA GLU A 28 0.18 1.80 14.44
C GLU A 28 0.57 3.00 13.56
N GLY A 29 -0.41 3.60 12.87
CA GLY A 29 -0.20 4.76 11.99
C GLY A 29 0.36 4.44 10.60
N MET A 30 0.97 3.27 10.38
CA MET A 30 1.62 2.97 9.09
C MET A 30 0.66 3.03 7.89
N LEU A 31 -0.59 2.57 8.05
CA LEU A 31 -1.59 2.64 6.98
C LEU A 31 -2.00 4.09 6.66
N GLU A 32 -2.01 4.96 7.67
CA GLU A 32 -2.29 6.37 7.51
C GLU A 32 -1.16 7.10 6.78
N ASP A 33 0.10 6.79 7.12
CA ASP A 33 1.27 7.30 6.41
C ASP A 33 1.25 6.93 4.93
N ILE A 34 0.95 5.65 4.62
CA ILE A 34 0.80 5.18 3.23
C ILE A 34 -0.32 5.94 2.52
N TRP A 35 -1.46 6.14 3.18
CA TRP A 35 -2.57 6.90 2.59
C TRP A 35 -2.20 8.35 2.34
N ASN A 36 -1.53 9.00 3.28
CA ASN A 36 -1.11 10.39 3.16
C ASN A 36 -0.18 10.63 1.96
N LEU A 37 0.68 9.67 1.64
CA LEU A 37 1.49 9.69 0.42
C LEU A 37 0.64 9.39 -0.83
N THR A 38 -0.17 8.33 -0.78
CA THR A 38 -0.93 7.83 -1.94
C THR A 38 -1.96 8.84 -2.43
N ARG A 39 -2.65 9.53 -1.53
CA ARG A 39 -3.71 10.51 -1.89
C ARG A 39 -3.19 11.73 -2.64
N MET A 40 -1.88 11.99 -2.59
CA MET A 40 -1.23 13.09 -3.29
C MET A 40 -0.81 12.71 -4.71
N ALA A 41 -1.01 11.46 -5.13
CA ALA A 41 -0.71 11.03 -6.48
C ALA A 41 -1.57 11.79 -7.51
N PRO A 42 -1.00 12.21 -8.64
CA PRO A 42 -1.75 12.92 -9.67
C PRO A 42 -2.80 12.00 -10.30
N THR A 43 -3.99 12.52 -10.51
CA THR A 43 -5.08 11.83 -11.23
C THR A 43 -5.54 12.66 -12.41
N SER A 44 -6.24 12.05 -13.38
CA SER A 44 -6.86 12.79 -14.48
C SER A 44 -7.69 13.95 -13.94
N ALA A 45 -7.47 15.16 -14.47
CA ALA A 45 -8.09 16.40 -14.01
C ALA A 45 -8.06 16.63 -12.47
N ASN A 46 -7.09 16.02 -11.77
CA ASN A 46 -6.99 16.00 -10.30
C ASN A 46 -8.28 15.53 -9.59
N CYS A 47 -9.12 14.71 -10.24
CA CYS A 47 -10.43 14.34 -9.73
C CYS A 47 -10.44 13.39 -8.51
N SER A 48 -9.29 12.82 -8.11
CA SER A 48 -9.15 11.98 -6.92
C SER A 48 -10.23 10.90 -6.75
N PRO A 49 -10.43 10.00 -7.74
CA PRO A 49 -11.59 9.11 -7.75
C PRO A 49 -11.41 7.88 -6.84
N ALA A 50 -10.18 7.58 -6.41
CA ALA A 50 -9.87 6.40 -5.61
C ALA A 50 -10.68 6.35 -4.31
N ARG A 51 -11.13 5.15 -3.95
CA ARG A 51 -11.74 4.82 -2.65
C ARG A 51 -11.01 3.61 -2.12
N ILE A 52 -10.38 3.75 -0.95
CA ILE A 52 -9.52 2.72 -0.37
C ILE A 52 -10.12 2.29 0.96
N VAL A 53 -10.23 0.98 1.17
CA VAL A 53 -10.66 0.38 2.44
C VAL A 53 -9.53 -0.50 2.94
N PHE A 54 -9.02 -0.20 4.14
CA PHE A 54 -8.03 -1.03 4.79
C PHE A 54 -8.73 -2.13 5.62
N VAL A 55 -8.53 -3.38 5.22
CA VAL A 55 -9.12 -4.56 5.89
C VAL A 55 -8.09 -5.12 6.89
N THR A 56 -8.20 -4.73 8.16
CA THR A 56 -7.20 -5.07 9.19
C THR A 56 -7.65 -6.17 10.15
N SER A 57 -8.95 -6.24 10.46
CA SER A 57 -9.48 -7.23 11.41
C SER A 57 -9.66 -8.61 10.78
N ASP A 58 -9.51 -9.65 11.60
CA ASP A 58 -9.65 -11.03 11.15
C ASP A 58 -11.05 -11.31 10.63
N ALA A 59 -12.09 -10.82 11.32
CA ALA A 59 -13.47 -10.97 10.87
C ALA A 59 -13.72 -10.35 9.48
N ALA A 60 -13.08 -9.21 9.17
CA ALA A 60 -13.22 -8.56 7.87
C ALA A 60 -12.41 -9.29 6.78
N LYS A 61 -11.22 -9.81 7.11
CA LYS A 61 -10.43 -10.68 6.20
C LYS A 61 -11.18 -11.97 5.87
N GLU A 62 -11.79 -12.60 6.87
CA GLU A 62 -12.60 -13.81 6.73
C GLU A 62 -13.81 -13.59 5.81
N LYS A 63 -14.44 -12.41 5.89
CA LYS A 63 -15.51 -12.01 4.97
C LYS A 63 -15.03 -11.89 3.52
N LEU A 64 -13.79 -11.46 3.31
CA LEU A 64 -13.19 -11.30 1.97
C LEU A 64 -12.70 -12.62 1.38
N ARG A 65 -12.28 -13.57 2.21
CA ARG A 65 -11.67 -14.85 1.80
C ARG A 65 -12.42 -15.61 0.68
N PRO A 66 -13.77 -15.68 0.62
CA PRO A 66 -14.45 -16.41 -0.45
C PRO A 66 -14.21 -15.87 -1.87
N ALA A 67 -13.63 -14.68 -2.02
CA ALA A 67 -13.36 -14.01 -3.29
C ALA A 67 -11.86 -13.87 -3.62
N LEU A 68 -10.97 -14.49 -2.83
CA LEU A 68 -9.51 -14.49 -3.01
C LEU A 68 -9.04 -15.87 -3.47
#